data_AF-I3SYG8-F1
#
_entry.id   AF-I3SYG8-F1
#
_cell.length_a   1.000
_cell.length_b   1.000
_cell.length_c   1.000
_cell.angle_alpha   90.00
_cell.angle_beta   90.00
_cell.angle_gamma   90.00
#
_symmetry.space_group_name_H-M   'P 1'
#
loop_
_entity.id
_entity.type
_entity.pdbx_description
1 polymer ?
#
loop_
_entity_poly.entity_id
_entity_poly.type
_entity_poly.pdbx_seq_one_letter_code
_entity_poly.pdbx_strand_id
1 'polypeptide(L)'
;MENTEDYLQRLESYVKMYAALVQTEVPKVQNLHGLQHGWAWLARFLNALPANQYTAVSLDAFLRMAGFALFIRYKSQFLKMLNVISENFLVDIKSLNAPELRKTVAEIQTYIEDKMFLQEPEGRSLQTNLLSKECVVR
;
A
#
# COMPACT_ATOMS: atom_id res chain seq x y z
N MET A 1 22.56 -10.23 14.42
CA MET A 1 21.24 -10.22 13.76
C MET A 1 20.72 -8.79 13.84
N GLU A 2 20.05 -8.31 12.80
CA GLU A 2 19.47 -6.94 12.75
C GLU A 2 18.39 -6.78 13.83
N ASN A 3 18.16 -5.54 14.27
CA ASN A 3 17.04 -5.20 15.16
C ASN A 3 15.70 -5.35 14.40
N THR A 4 14.66 -5.81 15.09
CA THR A 4 13.30 -5.94 14.53
C THR A 4 12.78 -4.63 13.96
N GLU A 5 13.03 -3.49 14.63
CA GLU A 5 12.56 -2.18 14.16
C GLU A 5 13.21 -1.77 12.83
N ASP A 6 14.54 -1.88 12.74
CA ASP A 6 15.30 -1.62 11.52
C ASP A 6 14.83 -2.53 10.38
N TYR A 7 14.60 -3.82 10.69
CA TYR A 7 14.09 -4.78 9.74
C TYR A 7 12.69 -4.39 9.23
N LEU A 8 11.78 -3.98 10.11
CA LEU A 8 10.42 -3.56 9.75
C LEU A 8 10.44 -2.30 8.88
N GLN A 9 11.27 -1.30 9.22
CA GLN A 9 11.43 -0.09 8.42
C GLN A 9 11.95 -0.41 7.01
N ARG A 10 12.90 -1.34 6.91
CA ARG A 10 13.46 -1.80 5.63
C ARG A 10 12.43 -2.60 4.83
N LEU A 11 11.68 -3.49 5.47
CA LEU A 11 10.58 -4.23 4.85
C LEU A 11 9.50 -3.28 4.30
N GLU A 12 9.05 -2.32 5.10
CA GLU A 12 8.10 -1.29 4.71
C GLU A 12 8.57 -0.55 3.45
N SER A 13 9.84 -0.14 3.43
CA SER A 13 10.46 0.56 2.30
C SER A 13 10.46 -0.28 1.02
N TYR A 14 10.80 -1.57 1.11
CA TYR A 14 10.75 -2.46 -0.05
C TYR A 14 9.32 -2.68 -0.58
N VAL A 15 8.35 -2.82 0.32
CA VAL A 15 6.95 -3.00 -0.10
C VAL A 15 6.41 -1.71 -0.72
N LYS A 16 6.76 -0.53 -0.18
CA LYS A 16 6.41 0.75 -0.81
C LYS A 16 6.99 0.88 -2.21
N MET A 17 8.27 0.53 -2.40
CA MET A 17 8.92 0.53 -3.71
C MET A 17 8.20 -0.41 -4.68
N TYR A 18 7.93 -1.65 -4.28
CA TYR A 18 7.23 -2.63 -5.11
C TYR A 18 5.82 -2.16 -5.50
N ALA A 19 5.06 -1.66 -4.52
CA ALA A 19 3.73 -1.13 -4.74
C ALA A 19 3.73 0.09 -5.68
N ALA A 20 4.72 0.99 -5.53
CA ALA A 20 4.93 2.11 -6.43
C ALA A 20 5.16 1.63 -7.87
N LEU A 21 6.08 0.68 -8.06
CA LEU A 21 6.39 0.07 -9.37
C LEU A 21 5.13 -0.53 -10.02
N VAL A 22 4.30 -1.21 -9.23
CA VAL A 22 3.05 -1.83 -9.70
C VAL A 22 2.00 -0.80 -10.14
N GLN A 23 1.91 0.35 -9.48
CA GLN A 23 0.91 1.38 -9.81
C GLN A 23 1.34 2.40 -10.86
N THR A 24 2.64 2.45 -11.19
CA THR A 24 3.18 3.40 -12.14
C THR A 24 2.70 3.07 -13.55
N GLU A 25 2.04 4.04 -14.17
CA GLU A 25 1.63 3.97 -15.56
C GLU A 25 2.32 5.12 -16.30
N VAL A 26 3.09 4.79 -17.34
CA VAL A 26 3.77 5.77 -18.18
C VAL A 26 3.05 5.81 -19.53
N PRO A 27 2.61 6.99 -20.02
CA PRO A 27 1.93 7.08 -21.29
C PRO A 27 2.74 6.40 -22.41
N LYS A 28 2.08 5.51 -23.16
CA LYS A 28 2.66 4.73 -24.28
C LYS A 28 3.68 3.65 -23.90
N VAL A 29 3.88 3.38 -22.61
CA VAL A 29 4.75 2.30 -22.14
C VAL A 29 3.93 1.33 -21.30
N GLN A 30 3.90 0.06 -21.70
CA GLN A 30 3.22 -0.98 -20.93
C GLN A 30 4.03 -1.30 -19.67
N ASN A 31 3.41 -1.20 -18.50
CA ASN A 31 4.00 -1.71 -17.28
C ASN A 31 3.95 -3.24 -17.26
N LEU A 32 5.12 -3.88 -17.43
CA LEU A 32 5.28 -5.34 -17.41
C LEU A 32 4.91 -5.96 -16.06
N HIS A 33 4.90 -5.15 -15.00
CA HIS A 33 4.54 -5.57 -13.65
C HIS A 33 3.44 -4.70 -13.05
N GLY A 34 2.46 -4.31 -13.87
CA GLY A 34 1.39 -3.41 -13.47
C GLY A 34 0.35 -4.01 -12.51
N LEU A 35 -0.80 -3.35 -12.43
CA LEU A 35 -1.84 -3.62 -11.43
C LEU A 35 -2.34 -5.07 -11.34
N GLN A 36 -2.26 -5.85 -12.42
CA GLN A 36 -2.60 -7.28 -12.39
C GLN A 36 -1.68 -8.07 -11.45
N HIS A 37 -0.38 -7.75 -11.42
CA HIS A 37 0.56 -8.36 -10.50
C HIS A 37 0.35 -7.88 -9.07
N GLY A 38 -0.02 -6.60 -8.90
CA GLY A 38 -0.46 -6.05 -7.61
C GLY A 38 -1.68 -6.76 -7.03
N TRP A 39 -2.69 -6.98 -7.86
CA TRP A 39 -3.90 -7.71 -7.47
C TRP A 39 -3.57 -9.14 -7.07
N ALA A 40 -2.78 -9.85 -7.88
CA ALA A 40 -2.39 -11.21 -7.60
C ALA A 40 -1.50 -11.30 -6.33
N TRP A 41 -0.65 -10.30 -6.09
CA TRP A 41 0.12 -10.19 -4.86
C TRP A 41 -0.81 -10.06 -3.64
N LEU A 42 -1.77 -9.12 -3.68
CA LEU A 42 -2.69 -8.91 -2.57
C LEU A 42 -3.56 -10.14 -2.30
N ALA A 43 -4.07 -10.79 -3.33
CA ALA A 43 -4.85 -12.02 -3.19
C ALA A 43 -4.04 -13.16 -2.57
N ARG A 44 -2.80 -13.40 -3.04
CA ARG A 44 -1.93 -14.42 -2.43
C ARG A 44 -1.54 -14.06 -1.00
N PHE A 45 -1.28 -12.78 -0.75
CA PHE A 45 -0.93 -12.25 0.56
C PHE A 45 -2.02 -12.59 1.59
N LEU A 46 -3.27 -12.26 1.28
CA LEU A 46 -4.41 -12.51 2.17
C LEU A 46 -4.79 -13.99 2.30
N ASN A 47 -4.55 -14.81 1.27
CA ASN A 47 -4.91 -16.22 1.29
C ASN A 47 -3.87 -17.14 1.95
N ALA A 48 -2.59 -16.76 1.95
CA ALA A 48 -1.51 -17.68 2.30
C ALA A 48 -0.66 -17.25 3.50
N LEU A 49 -0.62 -15.97 3.85
CA LEU A 49 0.26 -15.49 4.91
C LEU A 49 -0.49 -15.35 6.24
N PRO A 50 0.10 -15.82 7.35
CA PRO A 50 -0.50 -15.63 8.66
C PRO A 50 -0.45 -14.16 9.08
N ALA A 51 -1.46 -13.76 9.86
CA ALA A 51 -1.52 -12.43 10.44
C ALA A 51 -0.42 -12.28 11.52
N ASN A 52 0.47 -11.30 11.36
CA ASN A 52 1.57 -10.98 12.29
C ASN A 52 2.13 -9.57 12.01
N GLN A 53 3.18 -9.16 12.74
CA GLN A 53 3.78 -7.83 12.58
C GLN A 53 4.32 -7.51 11.20
N TYR A 54 4.98 -8.47 10.57
CA TYR A 54 5.62 -8.26 9.26
C TYR A 54 4.56 -8.14 8.18
N THR A 55 3.50 -8.94 8.27
CA THR A 55 2.38 -8.89 7.34
C THR A 55 1.52 -7.64 7.56
N ALA A 56 1.32 -7.18 8.79
CA ALA A 56 0.63 -5.92 9.06
C ALA A 56 1.33 -4.72 8.39
N VAL A 57 2.64 -4.57 8.63
CA VAL A 57 3.44 -3.47 8.07
C VAL A 57 3.48 -3.54 6.55
N SER A 58 3.64 -4.74 5.99
CA SER A 58 3.62 -4.93 4.53
C SER A 58 2.27 -4.56 3.92
N LEU A 59 1.16 -4.95 4.56
CA LEU A 59 -0.18 -4.67 4.03
C LEU A 59 -0.49 -3.17 4.07
N ASP A 60 -0.20 -2.49 5.18
CA ASP A 60 -0.39 -1.04 5.28
C ASP A 60 0.42 -0.29 4.22
N ALA A 61 1.72 -0.60 4.10
CA ALA A 61 2.61 -0.01 3.11
C ALA A 61 2.10 -0.21 1.67
N PHE A 62 1.66 -1.43 1.34
CA PHE A 62 1.16 -1.74 0.01
C PHE A 62 -0.14 -1.00 -0.31
N LEU A 63 -1.09 -0.96 0.63
CA LEU A 63 -2.37 -0.26 0.46
C LEU A 63 -2.16 1.25 0.28
N ARG A 64 -1.30 1.87 1.11
CA ARG A 64 -0.98 3.29 0.98
C ARG A 64 -0.43 3.65 -0.40
N MET A 65 0.40 2.79 -0.98
CA MET A 65 1.03 3.08 -2.26
C MET A 65 0.20 2.66 -3.46
N ALA A 66 -0.38 1.46 -3.49
CA ALA A 66 -1.06 0.93 -4.69
C ALA A 66 -2.59 0.92 -4.60
N GLY A 67 -3.17 1.14 -3.42
CA GLY A 67 -4.61 0.99 -3.19
C GLY A 67 -5.46 1.94 -4.02
N PHE A 68 -5.01 3.18 -4.26
CA PHE A 68 -5.68 4.10 -5.18
C PHE A 68 -5.81 3.53 -6.59
N ALA A 69 -4.70 3.10 -7.18
CA ALA A 69 -4.69 2.59 -8.53
C ALA A 69 -5.46 1.26 -8.66
N LEU A 70 -5.38 0.39 -7.66
CA LEU A 70 -6.17 -0.84 -7.58
C LEU A 70 -7.67 -0.55 -7.49
N PHE A 71 -8.09 0.41 -6.67
CA PHE A 71 -9.48 0.83 -6.59
C PHE A 71 -9.96 1.39 -7.94
N ILE A 72 -9.19 2.26 -8.58
CA ILE A 72 -9.55 2.82 -9.89
C ILE A 72 -9.74 1.70 -10.93
N ARG A 73 -8.90 0.66 -10.92
CA ARG A 73 -8.94 -0.43 -11.91
C ARG A 73 -10.00 -1.49 -11.65
N TYR A 74 -10.25 -1.85 -10.39
CA TYR A 74 -11.07 -3.01 -10.00
C TYR A 74 -12.37 -2.65 -9.25
N LYS A 75 -12.52 -1.39 -8.82
CA LYS A 75 -13.74 -0.82 -8.24
C LYS A 75 -14.33 -1.69 -7.13
N SER A 76 -15.53 -2.24 -7.34
CA SER A 76 -16.25 -3.05 -6.35
C SER A 76 -15.50 -4.32 -5.94
N GLN A 77 -14.67 -4.90 -6.80
CA GLN A 77 -13.87 -6.07 -6.42
C GLN A 77 -12.78 -5.70 -5.40
N PHE A 78 -12.18 -4.52 -5.53
CA PHE A 78 -11.23 -4.04 -4.53
C PHE A 78 -11.91 -3.80 -3.18
N LEU A 79 -13.15 -3.31 -3.16
CA LEU A 79 -13.93 -3.17 -1.92
C LEU A 79 -14.16 -4.53 -1.24
N LYS A 80 -14.41 -5.61 -1.99
CA LYS A 80 -14.48 -6.95 -1.41
C LYS A 80 -13.16 -7.39 -0.77
N MET A 81 -12.02 -7.04 -1.37
CA MET A 81 -10.71 -7.28 -0.75
C MET A 81 -10.55 -6.50 0.56
N LEU A 82 -10.99 -5.24 0.61
CA LEU A 82 -10.97 -4.45 1.85
C LEU A 82 -11.87 -5.06 2.93
N ASN A 83 -13.03 -5.62 2.56
CA ASN A 83 -13.88 -6.33 3.51
C ASN A 83 -13.18 -7.55 4.08
N VAL A 84 -12.50 -8.36 3.25
CA VAL A 84 -11.70 -9.50 3.73
C VAL A 84 -10.59 -9.04 4.67
N ILE A 85 -9.94 -7.90 4.39
CA ILE A 85 -8.94 -7.34 5.30
C ILE A 85 -9.56 -6.98 6.66
N SER A 86 -10.72 -6.32 6.65
CA SER A 86 -11.40 -5.88 7.87
C SER A 86 -11.97 -7.04 8.69
N GLU A 87 -12.66 -7.98 8.03
CA GLU A 87 -13.44 -9.05 8.65
C GLU A 87 -12.60 -10.27 9.03
N ASN A 88 -11.45 -10.48 8.36
CA ASN A 88 -10.58 -11.63 8.62
C ASN A 88 -9.21 -11.16 9.14
N PHE A 89 -8.42 -10.48 8.30
CA PHE A 89 -7.02 -10.21 8.61
C PHE A 89 -6.83 -9.35 9.88
N LEU A 90 -7.60 -8.26 10.02
CA LEU A 90 -7.53 -7.39 11.20
C LEU A 90 -8.08 -8.09 12.46
N VAL A 91 -9.06 -8.97 12.31
CA VAL A 91 -9.58 -9.78 13.43
C VAL A 91 -8.50 -10.73 13.92
N ASP A 92 -7.83 -11.44 13.00
CA ASP A 92 -6.73 -12.35 13.32
C ASP A 92 -5.59 -11.62 14.02
N ILE A 93 -5.18 -10.44 13.54
CA ILE A 93 -4.14 -9.65 14.21
C ILE A 93 -4.57 -9.20 15.62
N LYS A 94 -5.80 -8.72 15.80
CA LYS A 94 -6.29 -8.29 17.12
C LYS A 94 -6.30 -9.45 18.12
N SER A 95 -6.55 -10.67 17.67
CA SER A 95 -6.55 -11.87 18.52
C SER A 95 -5.18 -12.20 19.14
N LEU A 96 -4.09 -11.74 18.52
CA LEU A 96 -2.72 -11.95 19.03
C LEU A 96 -2.42 -11.16 20.30
N ASN A 97 -3.23 -10.14 20.64
CA ASN A 97 -3.06 -9.28 21.82
C ASN A 97 -1.68 -8.61 21.96
N ALA A 98 -0.98 -8.39 20.85
CA ALA A 98 0.34 -7.79 20.80
C ALA A 98 0.26 -6.23 20.79
N PRO A 99 0.83 -5.51 21.78
CA PRO A 99 0.77 -4.05 21.86
C PRO A 99 1.39 -3.33 20.65
N GLU A 100 2.47 -3.87 20.10
CA GLU A 100 3.21 -3.31 18.97
C GLU A 100 2.37 -3.25 17.68
N LEU A 101 1.33 -4.09 17.56
CA LEU A 101 0.45 -4.13 16.39
C LEU A 101 -0.70 -3.14 16.45
N ARG A 102 -0.99 -2.59 17.63
CA ARG A 102 -2.16 -1.71 17.83
C ARG A 102 -2.13 -0.49 16.91
N LYS A 103 -0.94 0.10 16.73
CA LYS A 103 -0.74 1.25 15.85
C LYS A 103 -1.04 0.90 14.39
N THR A 104 -0.37 -0.12 13.85
CA THR A 104 -0.55 -0.53 12.45
C THR A 104 -1.97 -1.01 12.15
N VAL A 105 -2.62 -1.70 13.09
CA VAL A 105 -4.03 -2.09 12.98
C VAL A 105 -4.93 -0.87 12.89
N ALA A 106 -4.72 0.12 13.76
CA ALA A 106 -5.48 1.37 13.72
C ALA A 106 -5.25 2.12 12.40
N GLU A 107 -4.01 2.17 11.92
CA GLU A 107 -3.65 2.80 10.65
C GLU A 107 -4.33 2.15 9.44
N ILE A 108 -4.38 0.82 9.36
CA ILE A 108 -5.10 0.10 8.30
C ILE A 108 -6.61 0.32 8.43
N GLN A 109 -7.14 0.32 9.65
CA GLN A 109 -8.56 0.52 9.88
C GLN A 109 -9.00 1.92 9.46
N THR A 110 -8.27 2.97 9.87
CA THR A 110 -8.47 4.35 9.43
C THR A 110 -8.36 4.47 7.92
N TYR A 111 -7.38 3.81 7.28
CA TYR A 111 -7.25 3.82 5.83
C TYR A 111 -8.53 3.34 5.11
N ILE A 112 -9.15 2.28 5.63
CA ILE A 112 -10.38 1.71 5.06
C ILE A 112 -11.60 2.61 5.36
N GLU A 113 -11.76 3.04 6.62
CA GLU A 113 -12.90 3.84 7.09
C GLU A 113 -12.97 5.21 6.43
N ASP A 114 -11.83 5.91 6.36
CA ASP A 114 -11.71 7.22 5.73
C ASP A 114 -11.62 7.14 4.20
N LYS A 115 -11.66 5.92 3.65
CA LYS A 115 -11.57 5.63 2.21
C LYS A 115 -10.37 6.31 1.57
N MET A 116 -9.21 6.24 2.22
CA MET A 116 -7.98 6.88 1.75
C MET A 116 -7.55 6.38 0.36
N PHE A 117 -7.99 5.19 -0.05
CA PHE A 117 -7.83 4.66 -1.42
C PHE A 117 -8.55 5.50 -2.50
N LEU A 118 -9.34 6.52 -2.14
CA LEU A 118 -9.90 7.49 -3.09
C LEU A 118 -8.94 8.64 -3.39
N GLN A 119 -7.92 8.83 -2.57
CA GLN A 119 -6.92 9.89 -2.72
C GLN A 119 -5.67 9.35 -3.41
N GLU A 120 -5.08 10.17 -4.28
CA GLU A 120 -3.83 9.80 -4.93
C GLU A 120 -2.70 9.76 -3.90
N PRO A 121 -1.85 8.71 -3.90
CA PRO A 121 -0.75 8.61 -2.96
C PRO A 121 0.32 9.67 -3.23
N GLU A 122 0.96 10.12 -2.15
CA GLU A 122 2.03 11.11 -2.21
C GLU A 122 3.17 10.63 -3.13
N GLY A 123 3.70 11.55 -3.94
CA GLY A 123 4.81 11.29 -4.84
C GLY A 123 4.47 10.47 -6.09
N ARG A 124 3.21 10.09 -6.31
CA ARG A 124 2.81 9.36 -7.53
C ARG A 124 2.94 10.21 -8.79
N SER A 125 2.42 11.43 -8.73
CA SER A 125 2.48 12.39 -9.84
C SER A 125 3.64 13.37 -9.62
N LEU A 126 4.39 13.64 -10.68
CA LEU A 126 5.41 14.68 -10.69
C LEU A 126 4.73 16.04 -10.50
N GLN A 127 5.03 16.74 -9.40
CA GLN A 127 4.58 18.12 -9.23
C GLN A 127 5.26 18.98 -10.31
N THR A 128 4.47 19.63 -11.16
CA THR A 128 4.95 20.42 -12.31
C THR A 128 5.51 21.79 -11.92
N ASN A 129 5.87 21.99 -10.66
CA ASN A 129 6.60 23.18 -10.19
C ASN A 129 8.06 23.09 -10.65
N LEU A 130 8.25 23.21 -11.95
CA LEU A 130 9.52 23.40 -12.59
C LEU A 130 10.04 24.79 -12.16
N LEU A 131 10.89 24.82 -11.14
CA LEU A 131 11.68 25.99 -10.73
C LEU A 131 12.49 26.60 -11.90
N SER A 132 12.61 25.89 -13.04
CA SER A 132 13.18 26.41 -14.28
C SER A 132 12.39 27.56 -14.91
N LYS A 133 11.14 27.83 -14.48
CA LYS A 133 10.38 29.01 -14.94
C LYS A 133 10.84 30.33 -14.33
N GLU A 134 11.59 30.31 -13.22
CA GLU A 134 12.09 31.53 -12.57
C GLU A 134 13.43 32.01 -13.15
N CYS A 135 14.10 31.18 -13.96
CA CYS A 135 15.32 31.56 -14.68
C CYS A 135 14.98 32.21 -16.05
N VAL A 136 14.05 33.17 -16.07
CA VAL A 136 13.98 34.14 -17.17
C VAL A 136 14.86 35.30 -16.76
N VAL A 137 16.07 35.28 -17.32
CA VAL A 137 17.11 36.31 -17.24
C VAL A 137 16.47 37.71 -17.33
N ARG A 138 16.68 38.54 -16.30
CA ARG A 138 16.58 40.00 -16.39
C ARG A 138 17.98 40.56 -16.56
#